data_AF-A0A9E0Y2G7-F1
#
_entry.id   AF-A0A9E0Y2G7-F1
#
_cell.length_a   1.000
_cell.length_b   1.000
_cell.length_c   1.000
_cell.angle_alpha   90.00
_cell.angle_beta   90.00
_cell.angle_gamma   90.00
#
_symmetry.space_group_name_H-M   'P 1'
#
loop_
_entity.id
_entity.type
_entity.pdbx_description
1 polymer ?
#
loop_
_entity_poly.entity_id
_entity_poly.type
_entity_poly.pdbx_seq_one_letter_code
_entity_poly.pdbx_strand_id
1 'polypeptide(L)' 'MGFIRGGSRFSLSYGRQRAGIFCVGGVCRVVPASNGLTLSITSTF' A
#
# COMPACT_ATOMS: atom_id res chain seq x y z
N MET A 1 -7.93 4.44 -8.57
CA MET A 1 -8.02 4.38 -10.05
C MET A 1 -6.59 4.37 -10.58
N GLY A 2 -6.22 3.40 -11.41
CA GLY A 2 -4.85 3.26 -11.91
C GLY A 2 -4.73 3.72 -13.36
N PHE A 3 -3.75 4.56 -13.67
CA PHE A 3 -3.44 5.00 -15.02
C PHE A 3 -2.16 4.31 -15.48
N ILE A 4 -2.23 3.63 -16.63
CA ILE A 4 -1.12 2.91 -17.27
C ILE A 4 -0.77 3.65 -18.56
N ARG A 5 0.47 4.12 -18.70
CA ARG A 5 1.00 4.68 -19.95
C ARG A 5 2.41 4.15 -20.19
N GLY A 6 2.58 3.42 -21.30
CA GLY A 6 3.89 3.04 -21.86
C GLY A 6 4.79 2.20 -20.93
N GLY A 7 4.27 1.15 -20.31
CA GLY A 7 5.04 0.25 -19.42
C GLY A 7 5.17 0.72 -17.97
N SER A 8 4.84 1.99 -17.69
CA SER A 8 4.72 2.52 -16.34
C SER A 8 3.26 2.49 -15.86
N ARG A 9 2.98 1.64 -14.87
CA ARG A 9 1.69 1.55 -14.17
C ARG A 9 1.72 2.42 -12.93
N PHE A 10 0.91 3.48 -12.93
CA PHE A 10 0.66 4.32 -11.78
C PHE A 10 -0.66 3.88 -11.13
N SER A 11 -0.59 3.15 -10.03
CA SER A 11 -1.77 2.82 -9.24
C SER A 11 -1.85 3.72 -8.02
N LEU A 12 -2.87 4.59 -8.01
CA LEU A 12 -3.22 5.43 -6.86
C LEU A 12 -4.35 4.75 -6.10
N SER A 13 -4.02 4.27 -4.90
CA SER A 13 -4.95 3.58 -4.00
C SER A 13 -5.08 4.37 -2.71
N TYR A 14 -6.30 4.78 -2.38
CA TYR A 14 -6.59 5.36 -1.08
C TYR A 14 -6.96 4.22 -0.13
N GLY A 15 -5.98 3.76 0.63
CA GLY A 15 -6.12 2.63 1.54
C GLY A 15 -6.30 3.10 2.98
N ARG A 16 -7.41 2.72 3.60
CA ARG A 16 -7.55 2.82 5.06
C ARG A 16 -6.86 1.60 5.68
N GLN A 17 -5.64 1.74 6.21
CA GLN A 17 -5.01 0.70 7.01
C GLN A 17 -5.74 0.68 8.37
N ARG A 18 -6.54 -0.36 8.64
CA ARG A 18 -7.24 -0.49 9.93
C ARG A 18 -6.22 -0.65 11.06
N ALA A 19 -6.43 0.06 12.18
CA ALA A 19 -5.63 -0.14 13.38
C ALA A 19 -5.78 -1.57 13.89
N GLY A 20 -4.69 -2.18 14.32
CA GLY A 20 -4.70 -3.54 14.86
C GLY A 20 -3.34 -4.02 15.30
N ILE A 21 -3.30 -5.23 15.83
CA ILE A 21 -2.05 -5.92 16.19
C ILE A 21 -1.67 -6.80 15.00
N PHE A 22 -0.51 -6.55 14.40
CA PHE A 22 0.01 -7.35 13.31
C PHE A 22 1.09 -8.28 13.84
N CYS A 23 0.79 -9.58 13.86
CA CYS A 23 1.72 -10.62 14.30
C CYS A 23 2.29 -11.37 13.09
N VAL A 24 3.61 -11.38 12.94
CA VAL A 24 4.31 -12.19 11.93
C VAL A 24 5.56 -12.80 12.57
N GLY A 25 5.80 -14.09 12.33
CA GLY A 25 6.99 -14.80 12.82
C GLY A 25 7.13 -14.83 14.35
N GLY A 26 6.02 -14.78 15.09
CA GLY A 26 6.02 -14.79 16.56
C GLY A 26 6.18 -13.40 17.22
N VAL A 27 6.32 -12.32 16.45
CA VAL A 27 6.38 -10.95 16.99
C VAL A 27 5.11 -10.19 16.64
N CYS A 28 4.46 -9.64 17.66
CA CYS A 28 3.26 -8.81 17.52
C CYS A 28 3.62 -7.34 17.68
N ARG A 29 3.35 -6.53 16.65
CA ARG A 29 3.51 -5.06 16.70
C ARG A 29 2.18 -4.36 16.52
N VAL A 30 1.97 -3.28 17.26
CA VAL A 30 0.80 -2.42 17.08
C VAL A 30 0.97 -1.60 15.80
N VAL A 31 0.01 -1.72 14.89
CA VAL A 31 -0.02 -0.93 13.66
C VAL A 31 -1.11 0.13 13.84
N PRO A 32 -0.76 1.43 13.86
CA PRO A 32 -1.74 2.50 13.98
C PRO A 32 -2.64 2.56 12.73
N ALA A 33 -3.85 3.13 12.88
CA ALA A 33 -4.73 3.36 11.74
C ALA A 33 -4.10 4.40 10.81
N SER A 34 -3.47 3.96 9.73
CA SER A 34 -2.86 4.85 8.73
C SER A 34 -3.79 5.01 7.54
N ASN A 35 -4.24 6.24 7.32
CA ASN A 35 -5.00 6.62 6.14
C ASN A 35 -4.02 7.01 5.04
N GLY A 36 -3.35 6.00 4.48
CA GLY A 36 -2.28 6.18 3.52
C GLY A 36 -2.83 6.31 2.10
N LEU A 37 -2.40 7.35 1.40
CA LEU A 37 -2.53 7.40 -0.05
C LEU A 37 -1.34 6.60 -0.62
N THR A 38 -1.60 5.37 -1.04
CA THR A 38 -0.59 4.49 -1.60
C THR A 38 -0.43 4.78 -3.09
N LEU A 39 0.73 5.33 -3.44
CA LEU A 39 1.18 5.53 -4.81
C LEU A 39 2.11 4.37 -5.17
N SER A 40 1.65 3.43 -5.99
CA SER A 40 2.54 2.39 -6.52
C SER A 40 2.87 2.74 -7.97
N ILE A 41 4.15 2.96 -8.23
CA ILE A 41 4.71 3.25 -9.54
C ILE A 41 5.50 2.00 -9.94
N THR A 42 5.01 1.26 -10.92
CA THR A 42 5.68 0.06 -11.43
C THR A 42 6.07 0.33 -12.88
N SER A 43 7.36 0.47 -13.13
CA SER A 43 7.90 0.62 -14.48
C SER A 43 8.51 -0.71 -14.92
N THR A 44 7.93 -1.34 -15.92
CA THR A 44 8.51 -2.51 -16.58
C THR A 44 9.28 -2.03 -17.81
N PHE A 45 10.59 -2.30 -17.85
CA PHE A 45 11.49 -1.99 -18.96
C PHE A 45 11.37 -3.01 -20.10
#